data_AF-A0AA43RN85-F1
#
_entry.id   AF-A0AA43RN85-F1
#
_cell.length_a   1.000
_cell.length_b   1.000
_cell.length_c   1.000
_cell.angle_alpha   90.00
_cell.angle_beta   90.00
_cell.angle_gamma   90.00
#
_symmetry.space_group_name_H-M   'P 1'
#
loop_
_entity.id
_entity.type
_entity.pdbx_description
1 polymer ?
#
loop_
_entity_poly.entity_id
_entity_poly.type
_entity_poly.pdbx_seq_one_letter_code
_entity_poly.pdbx_strand_id
1 'polypeptide(L)' 'MLRKKLIHQAILNRIPVNVHLISGETYCGVCKEHEKPEMFIIIMGTASVAVFYWAIKRVTFTNKIEQTERSCT' A
#
# COMPACT_ATOMS: atom_id res chain seq x y z
N MET A 1 -1.00 2.41 -16.78
CA MET A 1 0.09 1.69 -16.10
C MET A 1 0.77 2.44 -14.93
N LEU A 2 0.40 3.70 -14.63
CA LEU A 2 1.04 4.49 -13.56
C LEU A 2 0.98 3.84 -12.16
N ARG A 3 -0.17 3.25 -11.78
CA ARG A 3 -0.40 2.64 -10.47
C ARG A 3 0.56 1.47 -10.18
N LYS A 4 0.80 0.60 -11.16
CA LYS A 4 1.73 -0.54 -11.03
C LYS A 4 3.17 -0.06 -10.82
N LYS A 5 3.59 1.00 -11.53
CA LYS A 5 4.91 1.62 -11.34
C LYS A 5 5.05 2.20 -9.92
N LEU A 6 4.03 2.89 -9.41
CA LEU A 6 4.04 3.45 -8.06
C LEU A 6 4.14 2.36 -6.97
N ILE A 7 3.36 1.28 -7.10
CA ILE A 7 3.45 0.14 -6.18
C ILE A 7 4.83 -0.52 -6.26
N HIS A 8 5.36 -0.74 -7.46
CA HIS A 8 6.69 -1.32 -7.62
C HIS A 8 7.78 -0.43 -6.97
N GLN A 9 7.70 0.88 -7.16
CA GLN A 9 8.58 1.82 -6.47
C GLN A 9 8.40 1.76 -4.94
N ALA A 10 7.17 1.64 -4.45
CA ALA A 10 6.89 1.51 -3.01
C ALA A 10 7.48 0.21 -2.43
N ILE A 11 7.41 -0.90 -3.18
CA ILE A 11 8.02 -2.19 -2.83
C ILE A 11 9.54 -2.05 -2.71
N LEU A 12 10.20 -1.52 -3.76
CA LEU A 12 11.66 -1.37 -3.79
C LEU A 12 12.18 -0.50 -2.65
N ASN A 13 11.49 0.61 -2.37
CA ASN A 13 11.91 1.57 -1.34
C ASN A 13 11.36 1.25 0.06
N ARG A 14 10.53 0.20 0.21
CA ARG A 14 9.79 -0.14 1.44
C ARG A 14 9.04 1.05 2.04
N ILE A 15 8.46 1.90 1.18
CA ILE A 15 7.71 3.09 1.60
C ILE A 15 6.25 2.70 1.81
N PRO A 16 5.63 3.05 2.95
CA PRO A 16 4.21 2.82 3.16
C PRO A 16 3.35 3.66 2.21
N VAL A 17 2.28 3.05 1.71
CA VAL A 17 1.33 3.68 0.79
C VAL A 17 -0.11 3.50 1.27
N ASN A 18 -0.96 4.43 0.86
CA ASN A 18 -2.40 4.29 0.96
C ASN A 18 -2.96 3.81 -0.39
N VAL A 19 -3.48 2.59 -0.42
CA VAL A 19 -4.10 1.97 -1.59
C VAL A 19 -5.61 2.03 -1.43
N HIS A 20 -6.25 2.82 -2.29
CA HIS A 20 -7.71 2.89 -2.37
C HIS A 20 -8.20 1.97 -3.49
N LEU A 21 -9.09 1.03 -3.16
CA LEU A 21 -9.66 0.10 -4.12
C LEU A 21 -10.91 0.68 -4.80
N ILE A 22 -11.28 0.08 -5.93
CA ILE A 22 -12.53 0.40 -6.64
C ILE A 22 -13.76 0.02 -5.82
N SER A 23 -13.64 -0.93 -4.90
CA SER A 23 -14.70 -1.33 -3.94
C SER A 23 -14.99 -0.24 -2.90
N GLY A 24 -14.08 0.72 -2.71
CA GLY A 24 -14.15 1.74 -1.67
C GLY A 24 -13.27 1.46 -0.45
N GLU A 25 -12.75 0.23 -0.31
CA GLU A 25 -11.81 -0.12 0.76
C GLU A 25 -10.49 0.66 0.61
N THR A 26 -9.86 0.96 1.75
CA THR A 26 -8.54 1.60 1.76
C THR A 26 -7.62 0.84 2.70
N TYR A 27 -6.45 0.47 2.17
CA TYR A 27 -5.41 -0.24 2.89
C TYR A 27 -4.16 0.66 3.01
N CYS A 28 -3.62 0.79 4.22
CA CYS A 28 -2.41 1.58 4.48
C CYS A 28 -1.31 0.66 5.01
N GLY A 29 -0.22 0.53 4.26
CA GLY A 29 0.84 -0.40 4.65
C GLY A 29 2.01 -0.45 3.69
N VAL A 30 2.97 -1.31 4.00
CA VAL A 30 4.14 -1.56 3.16
C VAL A 30 3.81 -2.66 2.15
N CYS A 31 4.15 -2.43 0.89
CA CYS A 31 3.90 -3.40 -0.16
C CYS A 31 5.04 -4.43 -0.28
N LYS A 32 4.69 -5.67 -0.63
CA LYS A 32 5.62 -6.71 -1.07
C LYS A 32 5.15 -7.35 -2.37
N GLU A 33 6.09 -7.93 -3.10
CA GLU A 33 5.76 -8.76 -4.27
C GLU A 33 4.95 -9.99 -3.85
N HIS A 34 4.09 -10.42 -4.75
CA HIS A 34 3.35 -11.67 -4.64
C HIS A 34 3.84 -12.60 -5.75
N GLU A 35 3.78 -13.91 -5.55
CA GLU A 35 4.21 -14.91 -6.55
C GLU A 35 3.47 -14.75 -7.89
N LYS A 36 2.20 -14.36 -7.82
CA LYS A 36 1.36 -14.03 -8.99
C LYS A 36 1.61 -12.58 -9.45
N PRO A 37 1.98 -12.33 -10.72
CA PRO A 37 2.38 -11.01 -11.23
C PRO A 37 1.22 -10.00 -11.36
N GLU A 38 -0.03 -10.45 -11.24
CA GLU A 38 -1.24 -9.62 -11.22
C GLU A 38 -1.58 -9.10 -9.82
N MET A 39 -0.88 -9.58 -8.79
CA MET A 39 -1.13 -9.26 -7.38
C MET A 39 0.09 -8.65 -6.70
N PHE A 40 -0.15 -8.08 -5.51
CA PHE A 40 0.87 -7.69 -4.54
C PHE A 40 0.28 -7.84 -3.13
N ILE A 41 1.15 -7.89 -2.12
CA ILE A 41 0.74 -7.99 -0.72
C ILE A 41 0.88 -6.62 -0.06
N ILE A 42 -0.10 -6.21 0.74
CA ILE A 42 -0.02 -5.06 1.64
C ILE A 42 0.10 -5.58 3.07
N ILE A 43 1.14 -5.17 3.78
CA ILE A 43 1.38 -5.53 5.19
C ILE A 43 1.00 -4.35 6.08
N MET A 44 0.11 -4.61 7.02
CA MET A 44 -0.53 -3.62 7.91
C MET A 44 -0.37 -4.08 9.37
N GLY A 45 0.81 -3.84 9.95
CA GLY A 45 1.17 -4.38 11.26
C GLY A 45 1.26 -5.91 11.23
N THR A 46 0.40 -6.60 11.97
CA THR A 46 0.34 -8.08 12.02
C THR A 46 -0.54 -8.70 10.94
N ALA A 47 -1.34 -7.90 10.23
CA ALA A 47 -2.21 -8.37 9.16
C ALA A 47 -1.57 -8.18 7.78
N SER A 48 -1.97 -9.02 6.83
CA SER A 48 -1.61 -8.86 5.42
C SER A 48 -2.81 -9.14 4.51
N VAL A 49 -2.83 -8.49 3.36
CA VAL A 49 -3.87 -8.68 2.34
C VAL A 49 -3.24 -8.74 0.96
N ALA A 50 -3.67 -9.69 0.14
CA ALA A 50 -3.29 -9.76 -1.27
C ALA A 50 -4.30 -8.97 -2.11
N VAL A 51 -3.79 -8.09 -2.96
CA VAL A 51 -4.60 -7.17 -3.77
C VAL A 51 -4.21 -7.30 -5.24
N PHE A 52 -5.20 -7.39 -6.11
CA PHE A 52 -4.98 -7.33 -7.55
C PHE A 52 -4.71 -5.90 -8.03
N TYR A 53 -3.79 -5.73 -8.98
CA TYR A 53 -3.50 -4.41 -9.57
C TYR A 53 -4.72 -3.77 -10.25
N TRP A 54 -5.63 -4.58 -10.82
CA TRP A 54 -6.84 -4.07 -11.48
C TRP A 54 -7.85 -3.48 -10.48
N ALA A 55 -7.82 -3.93 -9.22
CA ALA A 55 -8.72 -3.46 -8.17
C ALA A 55 -8.31 -2.07 -7.62
N ILE A 56 -7.12 -1.56 -7.97
CA ILE A 56 -6.62 -0.28 -7.47
C ILE A 56 -7.32 0.87 -8.18
N LYS A 57 -8.02 1.73 -7.43
CA LYS A 57 -8.54 3.01 -7.90
C LYS A 57 -7.49 4.12 -7.83
N ARG A 58 -6.76 4.22 -6.71
CA ARG A 58 -5.75 5.27 -6.45
C ARG A 58 -4.69 4.78 -5.48
N VAL A 59 -3.45 5.28 -5.66
CA VAL A 59 -2.33 5.07 -4.74
C VAL A 59 -1.77 6.43 -4.35
N THR A 60 -1.54 6.65 -3.06
CA THR A 60 -0.80 7.82 -2.56
C THR A 60 0.29 7.35 -1.61
N PHE A 61 1.45 8.01 -1.64
CA PHE A 61 2.49 7.77 -0.65
C PHE A 61 2.07 8.37 0.68
N THR A 62 2.35 7.66 1.76
CA THR A 62 2.18 8.21 3.10
C THR A 62 3.36 9.16 3.33
N ASN A 63 3.14 10.46 3.14
CA ASN A 63 4.14 11.47 3.46
C ASN A 63 4.40 11.40 4.97
N LYS A 64 5.67 11.24 5.37
CA LYS A 64 6.12 11.44 6.74
C LYS A 64 6.05 12.95 7.08
N ILE A 65 4.85 13.48 7.23
CA ILE A 65 4.61 14.74 7.94
C ILE A 65 3.44 14.47 8.89
N GLU A 66 3.66 13.57 9.85
CA GLU A 66 2.86 13.35 11.07
C GLU A 66 3.38 12.09 11.80
N GLN A 67 4.65 12.15 12.21
CA GLN A 67 5.17 11.34 13.31
C GLN A 67 5.69 12.29 14.40
N THR A 68 4.81 13.16 14.86
CA THR A 68 4.98 13.86 16.14
C THR A 68 3.65 13.74 16.87
N GLU A 69 3.67 12.99 17.97
CA GLU A 69 2.71 13.06 19.08
C GLU A 69 1.26 12.62 18.82
N ARG A 70 1.01 11.31 18.85
CA ARG A 70 -0.08 10.73 19.66
C ARG A 70 0.36 9.39 20.25
N SER A 71 1.21 9.46 21.28
CA SER A 71 1.18 8.46 22.36
C SER A 71 -0.18 8.58 23.02
N CYS A 72 -1.09 7.65 22.75
CA CYS A 72 -2.26 7.50 23.60
C CYS A 72 -1.79 6.81 24.89
N THR A 73 -1.80 7.59 25.97
CA THR A 73 -1.81 7.10 27.34
C THR A 73 -3.21 6.59 27.68
#